data_AF-J2GSI3-F1
#
_entry.id   AF-J2GSI3-F1
#
_cell.length_a   1.000
_cell.length_b   1.000
_cell.length_c   1.000
_cell.angle_alpha   90.00
_cell.angle_beta   90.00
_cell.angle_gamma   90.00
#
_symmetry.space_group_name_H-M   'P 1'
#
loop_
_entity.id
_entity.type
_entity.pdbx_description
1 polymer ?
#
loop_
_entity_poly.entity_id
_entity_poly.type
_entity_poly.pdbx_seq_one_letter_code
_entity_poly.pdbx_strand_id
1 'polypeptide(L)'
;MSKDAGGTDQVNTTSARLPARWMLLGLSAVSALLLGHHVLEYIAVVREGAGSAALTLDFRTYMCGAANLTTPYDICHNGEYVSGFVYPPPSLVYFHLLSRLPIDAAFVIHTALCLAVLAMASWMALRLIAAPRLVASAALLAALAIAPIGTSLAAGQVNILLMVAAVAGVWFAASGKPGRAGIAIALGFWLKIYPGLVPALFLTPRKWRAAAATVIASAALALLGLLWAAPGLYLQYFLELLPHAQGYTMPGVAQSLAGIATHMEAGGGQP
;
A
#
# COMPACT_ATOMS: atom_id res chain seq x y z
N MET A 1 -3.02 -67.44 -37.94
CA MET A 1 -3.34 -67.25 -36.50
C MET A 1 -2.01 -67.07 -35.79
N SER A 2 -1.62 -65.99 -35.13
CA SER A 2 -2.17 -64.68 -34.73
C SER A 2 -0.91 -63.79 -34.59
N LYS A 3 -0.75 -62.66 -35.29
CA LYS A 3 -1.08 -61.29 -34.83
C LYS A 3 -0.84 -61.07 -33.33
N ASP A 4 0.21 -60.28 -33.03
CA ASP A 4 0.30 -59.26 -31.96
C ASP A 4 1.56 -58.42 -32.29
N ALA A 5 1.49 -57.24 -32.91
CA ALA A 5 0.95 -55.95 -32.44
C ALA A 5 1.73 -55.39 -31.24
N GLY A 6 2.77 -54.62 -31.53
CA GLY A 6 3.52 -53.82 -30.56
C GLY A 6 4.19 -52.64 -31.24
N GLY A 7 3.38 -51.82 -31.92
CA GLY A 7 3.83 -50.56 -32.51
C GLY A 7 4.33 -49.62 -31.42
N THR A 8 5.61 -49.25 -31.49
CA THR A 8 6.16 -48.14 -30.74
C THR A 8 5.65 -46.83 -31.36
N ASP A 9 4.44 -46.44 -30.96
CA ASP A 9 3.88 -45.11 -31.20
C ASP A 9 4.69 -44.09 -30.39
N GLN A 10 5.71 -43.51 -31.03
CA GLN A 10 6.32 -42.26 -30.59
C GLN A 10 5.37 -41.10 -30.87
N VAL A 11 4.33 -40.98 -30.03
CA VAL A 11 3.48 -39.79 -30.00
C VAL A 11 4.20 -38.68 -29.25
N ASN A 12 4.71 -37.72 -30.03
CA ASN A 12 4.80 -36.29 -29.77
C ASN A 12 4.65 -35.81 -28.31
N THR A 13 5.72 -35.22 -27.76
CA THR A 13 5.61 -34.01 -26.92
C THR A 13 6.75 -33.01 -27.17
N THR A 14 7.03 -32.70 -28.43
CA THR A 14 7.66 -31.41 -28.80
C THR A 14 6.64 -30.28 -28.63
N SER A 15 6.15 -30.10 -27.40
CA SER A 15 5.46 -28.87 -27.02
C SER A 15 6.51 -27.77 -26.95
N ALA A 16 6.28 -26.72 -27.72
CA ALA A 16 7.13 -25.55 -27.85
C ALA A 16 7.41 -24.90 -26.49
N ARG A 17 8.48 -25.34 -25.81
CA ARG A 17 9.09 -24.57 -24.74
C ARG A 17 9.81 -23.41 -25.42
N LEU A 18 9.15 -22.24 -25.52
CA LEU A 18 9.89 -20.98 -25.60
C LEU A 18 10.96 -21.07 -24.50
N PRO A 19 12.27 -21.10 -24.83
CA PRO A 19 13.28 -21.35 -23.81
C PRO A 19 13.15 -20.23 -22.81
N ALA A 20 12.98 -20.57 -21.52
CA ALA A 20 12.59 -19.66 -20.44
C ALA A 20 13.34 -18.31 -20.41
N ARG A 21 14.54 -18.27 -21.01
CA ARG A 21 15.30 -17.04 -21.30
C ARG A 21 14.54 -16.00 -22.12
N TRP A 22 13.85 -16.37 -23.20
CA TRP A 22 13.06 -15.42 -24.00
C TRP A 22 11.86 -14.86 -23.23
N MET A 23 11.23 -15.69 -22.40
CA MET A 23 10.15 -15.24 -21.51
C MET A 23 10.67 -14.24 -20.47
N LEU A 24 11.81 -14.52 -19.85
CA LEU A 24 12.44 -13.59 -18.90
C LEU A 24 12.90 -12.28 -19.56
N LEU A 25 13.43 -12.36 -20.79
CA LEU A 25 13.81 -11.18 -21.58
C LEU A 25 12.59 -10.34 -21.95
N GLY A 26 11.52 -10.98 -22.44
CA GLY A 26 10.26 -10.30 -22.76
C GLY A 26 9.64 -9.62 -21.53
N LEU A 27 9.58 -10.33 -20.40
CA LEU A 27 9.10 -9.76 -19.13
C LEU A 27 9.95 -8.57 -18.69
N SER A 28 11.28 -8.68 -18.79
CA SER A 28 12.19 -7.59 -18.41
C SER A 28 12.03 -6.37 -19.32
N ALA A 29 11.85 -6.57 -20.63
CA ALA A 29 11.64 -5.50 -21.59
C ALA A 29 10.31 -4.75 -21.34
N VAL A 30 9.21 -5.49 -21.13
CA VAL A 30 7.92 -4.89 -20.79
C VAL A 30 8.00 -4.14 -19.46
N SER A 31 8.66 -4.73 -18.46
CA SER A 31 8.85 -4.09 -17.16
C SER A 31 9.64 -2.79 -17.27
N ALA A 32 10.68 -2.75 -18.11
CA ALA A 32 11.47 -1.54 -18.35
C ALA A 32 10.65 -0.44 -19.04
N LEU A 33 9.79 -0.79 -20.01
CA LEU A 33 8.89 0.17 -20.65
C LEU A 33 7.89 0.77 -19.65
N LEU A 34 7.28 -0.05 -18.80
CA LEU A 34 6.36 0.40 -17.76
C LEU A 34 7.06 1.29 -16.72
N LEU A 35 8.27 0.93 -16.29
CA LEU A 35 9.07 1.80 -15.42
C LEU A 35 9.38 3.14 -16.09
N GLY A 36 9.71 3.14 -17.39
CA GLY A 36 9.89 4.37 -18.16
C GLY A 36 8.63 5.23 -18.17
N HIS A 37 7.46 4.62 -18.37
CA HIS A 37 6.17 5.32 -18.30
C HIS A 37 5.93 5.96 -16.92
N HIS A 38 6.15 5.22 -15.83
CA HIS A 38 6.00 5.73 -14.46
C HIS A 38 6.96 6.88 -14.14
N VAL A 39 8.20 6.81 -14.67
CA VAL A 39 9.17 7.90 -14.54
C VAL A 39 8.71 9.14 -15.29
N LEU A 40 8.15 8.99 -16.50
CA LEU A 40 7.61 10.11 -17.27
C LEU A 40 6.40 10.75 -16.58
N GLU A 41 5.51 9.94 -16.00
CA GLU A 41 4.35 10.42 -15.23
C GLU A 41 4.81 11.23 -14.00
N TYR A 42 5.79 10.72 -13.24
CA TYR A 42 6.38 11.45 -12.12
C TYR A 42 7.04 12.76 -12.57
N ILE A 43 7.79 12.75 -13.68
CA ILE A 43 8.41 13.97 -14.23
C ILE A 43 7.33 14.99 -14.64
N ALA A 44 6.22 14.53 -15.21
CA ALA A 44 5.10 15.41 -15.58
C ALA A 44 4.53 16.09 -14.33
N VAL A 45 4.29 15.33 -13.24
CA VAL A 45 3.83 15.89 -11.95
C VAL A 45 4.82 16.92 -11.40
N VAL A 46 6.12 16.62 -11.39
CA VAL A 46 7.14 17.57 -10.90
C VAL A 46 7.20 18.84 -11.74
N ARG A 47 6.97 18.76 -13.05
CA ARG A 47 6.94 19.92 -13.96
C ARG A 47 5.67 20.75 -13.80
N GLU A 48 4.52 20.10 -13.61
CA GLU A 48 3.24 20.75 -13.37
C GLU A 48 3.16 21.36 -11.96
N GLY A 49 3.90 20.80 -11.01
CA GLY A 49 3.88 21.15 -9.59
C GLY A 49 2.91 20.26 -8.81
N ALA A 50 3.35 19.74 -7.66
CA ALA A 50 2.53 18.90 -6.78
C ALA A 50 1.38 19.69 -6.12
N GLY A 51 1.39 21.01 -6.21
CA GLY A 51 0.27 21.86 -5.78
C GLY A 51 -0.91 21.90 -6.76
N SER A 52 -0.68 21.55 -8.03
CA SER A 52 -1.61 21.72 -9.15
C SER A 52 -1.94 20.41 -9.87
N ALA A 53 -0.98 19.48 -9.92
CA ALA A 53 -1.12 18.23 -10.68
C ALA A 53 -2.33 17.40 -10.22
N ALA A 54 -3.18 17.01 -11.16
CA ALA A 54 -4.41 16.25 -10.87
C ALA A 54 -4.14 14.95 -10.11
N LEU A 55 -3.03 14.27 -10.41
CA LEU A 55 -2.62 13.02 -9.75
C LEU A 55 -2.30 13.20 -8.27
N THR A 56 -1.94 14.41 -7.84
CA THR A 56 -1.50 14.69 -6.46
C THR A 56 -2.63 15.12 -5.53
N LEU A 57 -3.90 14.93 -5.93
CA LEU A 57 -5.06 15.31 -5.13
C LEU A 57 -4.97 14.79 -3.69
N ASP A 58 -4.70 13.49 -3.53
CA ASP A 58 -4.54 12.87 -2.21
C ASP A 58 -3.39 13.50 -1.41
N PHE A 59 -2.23 13.70 -2.04
CA PHE A 59 -1.08 14.31 -1.38
C PHE A 59 -1.38 15.74 -0.92
N ARG A 60 -2.10 16.53 -1.72
CA ARG A 60 -2.56 17.88 -1.35
C ARG A 60 -3.51 17.83 -0.16
N THR A 61 -4.41 16.84 -0.11
CA THR A 61 -5.30 16.61 1.03
C THR A 61 -4.54 16.22 2.29
N TYR A 62 -3.47 15.41 2.19
CA TYR A 62 -2.59 15.09 3.32
C TYR A 62 -1.97 16.35 3.92
N MET A 63 -1.43 17.19 3.04
CA MET A 63 -0.72 18.41 3.40
C MET A 63 -1.65 19.44 4.02
N CYS A 64 -2.85 19.62 3.44
CA CYS A 64 -3.83 20.54 4.00
C CYS A 64 -4.37 20.07 5.35
N GLY A 65 -4.90 18.84 5.42
CA GLY A 65 -5.49 18.31 6.66
C GLY A 65 -4.52 18.33 7.82
N ALA A 66 -3.27 17.92 7.59
CA ALA A 66 -2.27 17.90 8.63
C ALA A 66 -1.57 19.25 8.86
N ALA A 67 -1.94 20.34 8.16
CA ALA A 67 -1.43 21.69 8.46
C ALA A 67 -1.94 22.18 9.83
N ASN A 68 -3.13 21.73 10.25
CA ASN A 68 -3.70 22.05 11.55
C ASN A 68 -4.04 20.77 12.34
N LEU A 69 -3.36 20.57 13.46
CA LEU A 69 -3.56 19.39 14.32
C LEU A 69 -4.83 19.47 15.19
N THR A 70 -5.48 20.62 15.32
CA THR A 70 -6.69 20.75 16.15
C THR A 70 -7.96 20.32 15.42
N THR A 71 -8.04 20.61 14.13
CA THR A 71 -9.22 20.37 13.28
C THR A 71 -8.81 19.79 11.92
N PRO A 72 -8.02 18.69 11.88
CA PRO A 72 -7.47 18.17 10.63
C PRO A 72 -8.52 17.58 9.68
N TYR A 73 -9.69 17.21 10.23
CA TYR A 73 -10.79 16.56 9.51
C TYR A 73 -11.82 17.57 8.95
N ASP A 74 -11.79 18.81 9.43
CA ASP A 74 -12.79 19.85 9.09
C ASP A 74 -12.30 20.80 7.99
N ILE A 75 -11.08 20.60 7.49
CA ILE A 75 -10.44 21.44 6.48
C ILE A 75 -10.23 20.67 5.18
N CYS A 76 -10.29 21.39 4.06
CA CYS A 76 -9.99 20.86 2.73
C CYS A 76 -10.82 19.65 2.30
N HIS A 77 -12.10 19.62 2.67
CA HIS A 77 -13.02 18.56 2.28
C HIS A 77 -14.01 18.96 1.16
N ASN A 78 -13.84 20.07 0.42
CA ASN A 78 -14.73 20.50 -0.69
C ASN A 78 -16.26 20.35 -0.45
N GLY A 79 -16.74 20.32 0.79
CA GLY A 79 -18.14 19.98 1.13
C GLY A 79 -18.48 18.48 1.24
N GLU A 80 -17.58 17.57 0.88
CA GLU A 80 -17.70 16.11 0.99
C GLU A 80 -16.60 15.50 1.87
N TYR A 81 -16.96 14.92 3.02
CA TYR A 81 -16.01 14.33 3.98
C TYR A 81 -15.06 13.27 3.38
N VAL A 82 -15.49 12.57 2.34
CA VAL A 82 -14.73 11.51 1.67
C VAL A 82 -13.56 12.08 0.85
N SER A 83 -13.67 13.34 0.39
CA SER A 83 -12.61 14.03 -0.34
C SER A 83 -11.55 14.67 0.57
N GLY A 84 -11.80 14.69 1.88
CA GLY A 84 -10.93 15.27 2.90
C GLY A 84 -9.88 14.31 3.47
N PHE A 85 -9.19 14.74 4.53
CA PHE A 85 -8.14 13.97 5.17
C PHE A 85 -8.72 12.77 5.94
N VAL A 86 -8.62 11.56 5.39
CA VAL A 86 -9.23 10.34 5.97
C VAL A 86 -8.21 9.38 6.61
N TYR A 87 -7.29 9.93 7.41
CA TYR A 87 -6.19 9.15 8.02
C TYR A 87 -6.25 9.17 9.54
N PRO A 88 -5.81 8.08 10.22
CA PRO A 88 -5.96 7.96 11.65
C PRO A 88 -5.07 8.94 12.42
N PRO A 89 -5.44 9.32 13.66
CA PRO A 89 -4.75 10.40 14.38
C PRO A 89 -3.24 10.20 14.58
N PRO A 90 -2.71 8.98 14.84
CA PRO A 90 -1.27 8.78 14.92
C PRO A 90 -0.49 9.11 13.64
N SER A 91 -1.10 9.01 12.45
CA SER A 91 -0.43 9.40 11.19
C SER A 91 -0.23 10.92 11.05
N LEU A 92 -0.96 11.73 11.82
CA LEU A 92 -0.90 13.19 11.74
C LEU A 92 0.52 13.70 11.92
N VAL A 93 1.34 13.08 12.77
CA VAL A 93 2.75 13.49 12.95
C VAL A 93 3.54 13.44 11.64
N TYR A 94 3.34 12.39 10.84
CA TYR A 94 4.05 12.21 9.58
C TYR A 94 3.67 13.29 8.57
N PHE A 95 2.36 13.47 8.37
CA PHE A 95 1.84 14.45 7.43
C PHE A 95 2.05 15.89 7.91
N HIS A 96 2.01 16.14 9.22
CA HIS A 96 2.26 17.47 9.79
C HIS A 96 3.71 17.89 9.58
N LEU A 97 4.67 16.98 9.74
CA LEU A 97 6.08 17.28 9.44
C LEU A 97 6.28 17.66 7.97
N LEU A 98 5.60 16.96 7.05
CA LEU A 98 5.64 17.30 5.63
C LEU A 98 4.93 18.63 5.35
N SER A 99 3.78 18.90 5.99
CA SER A 99 2.98 20.13 5.76
C SER A 99 3.70 21.42 6.17
N ARG A 100 4.77 21.33 6.98
CA ARG A 100 5.65 22.49 7.28
C ARG A 100 6.56 22.90 6.13
N LEU A 101 6.64 22.10 5.08
CA LEU A 101 7.48 22.36 3.91
C LEU A 101 6.63 22.87 2.74
N PRO A 102 7.22 23.62 1.79
CA PRO A 102 6.59 23.87 0.50
C PRO A 102 6.18 22.54 -0.15
N ILE A 103 4.99 22.50 -0.77
CA ILE A 103 4.37 21.24 -1.20
C ILE A 103 5.23 20.43 -2.17
N ASP A 104 5.94 21.08 -3.09
CA ASP A 104 6.83 20.40 -4.03
C ASP A 104 8.04 19.78 -3.33
N ALA A 105 8.59 20.47 -2.32
CA ALA A 105 9.68 19.94 -1.51
C ALA A 105 9.21 18.74 -0.67
N ALA A 106 8.04 18.85 -0.05
CA ALA A 106 7.42 17.74 0.69
C ALA A 106 7.19 16.53 -0.21
N PHE A 107 6.69 16.74 -1.43
CA PHE A 107 6.43 15.68 -2.42
C PHE A 107 7.71 14.96 -2.83
N VAL A 108 8.78 15.69 -3.13
CA VAL A 108 10.09 15.10 -3.50
C VAL A 108 10.69 14.34 -2.32
N ILE A 109 10.62 14.89 -1.10
CA ILE A 109 11.12 14.22 0.12
C ILE A 109 10.34 12.95 0.40
N HIS A 110 9.00 13.00 0.31
CA HIS A 110 8.12 11.84 0.45
C HIS A 110 8.47 10.76 -0.58
N THR A 111 8.63 11.15 -1.84
CA THR A 111 8.98 10.22 -2.93
C THR A 111 10.35 9.59 -2.69
N ALA A 112 11.36 10.37 -2.30
CA ALA A 112 12.69 9.87 -1.99
C ALA A 112 12.66 8.86 -0.83
N LEU A 113 11.88 9.14 0.23
CA LEU A 113 11.65 8.20 1.31
C LEU A 113 10.99 6.91 0.79
N CYS A 114 9.93 7.00 0.00
CA CYS A 114 9.23 5.86 -0.60
C CYS A 114 10.18 5.00 -1.45
N LEU A 115 11.03 5.60 -2.29
CA LEU A 115 12.05 4.89 -3.07
C LEU A 115 13.08 4.19 -2.17
N ALA A 116 13.57 4.87 -1.13
CA ALA A 116 14.54 4.30 -0.21
C ALA A 116 13.97 3.07 0.54
N VAL A 117 12.73 3.18 1.05
CA VAL A 117 12.10 2.07 1.76
C VAL A 117 11.67 0.96 0.80
N LEU A 118 11.31 1.28 -0.45
CA LEU A 118 11.01 0.30 -1.50
C LEU A 118 12.24 -0.53 -1.85
N ALA A 119 13.41 0.09 -1.95
CA ALA A 119 14.67 -0.62 -2.13
C ALA A 119 14.96 -1.57 -0.95
N MET A 120 14.68 -1.13 0.28
CA MET A 120 14.82 -1.95 1.48
C MET A 120 13.84 -3.15 1.47
N ALA A 121 12.58 -2.95 1.11
CA ALA A 121 11.58 -4.03 0.99
C ALA A 121 11.97 -5.03 -0.10
N SER A 122 12.48 -4.54 -1.23
CA SER A 122 12.99 -5.38 -2.31
C SER A 122 14.13 -6.28 -1.83
N TRP A 123 15.08 -5.72 -1.08
CA TRP A 123 16.16 -6.49 -0.44
C TRP A 123 15.62 -7.54 0.54
N MET A 124 14.67 -7.19 1.41
CA MET A 124 14.04 -8.13 2.35
C MET A 124 13.32 -9.28 1.62
N ALA A 125 12.56 -8.97 0.57
CA ALA A 125 11.83 -9.94 -0.23
C ALA A 125 12.78 -10.92 -0.94
N LEU A 126 13.85 -10.40 -1.57
CA LEU A 126 14.88 -11.23 -2.20
C LEU A 126 15.55 -12.20 -1.22
N ARG A 127 15.74 -11.79 0.03
CA ARG A 127 16.28 -12.65 1.09
C ARG A 127 15.33 -13.76 1.54
N LEU A 128 14.02 -13.58 1.37
CA LEU A 128 13.00 -14.57 1.75
C LEU A 128 12.77 -15.64 0.68
N ILE A 129 12.87 -15.28 -0.60
CA ILE A 129 12.33 -16.11 -1.70
C ILE A 129 13.24 -17.29 -2.10
N ALA A 130 14.51 -17.33 -1.66
CA ALA A 130 15.45 -18.44 -1.93
C ALA A 130 15.47 -18.93 -3.41
N ALA A 131 15.21 -18.04 -4.37
CA ALA A 131 15.16 -18.35 -5.80
C ALA A 131 16.49 -18.03 -6.50
N PRO A 132 16.75 -18.61 -7.69
CA PRO A 132 17.90 -18.25 -8.51
C PRO A 132 17.93 -16.74 -8.81
N ARG A 133 19.11 -16.13 -8.75
CA ARG A 133 19.29 -14.66 -8.88
C ARG A 133 18.57 -14.07 -10.10
N LEU A 134 18.65 -14.73 -11.26
CA LEU A 134 18.02 -14.25 -12.48
C LEU A 134 16.48 -14.20 -12.37
N VAL A 135 15.88 -15.24 -11.78
CA VAL A 135 14.42 -15.32 -11.58
C VAL A 135 13.97 -14.29 -10.55
N ALA A 136 14.72 -14.17 -9.45
CA ALA A 136 14.42 -13.21 -8.39
C ALA A 136 14.53 -11.76 -8.89
N SER A 137 15.54 -11.43 -9.69
CA SER A 137 15.70 -10.11 -10.30
C SER A 137 14.58 -9.81 -11.32
N ALA A 138 14.23 -10.76 -12.18
CA ALA A 138 13.14 -10.57 -13.15
C ALA A 138 11.78 -10.40 -12.47
N ALA A 139 11.49 -11.21 -11.44
CA ALA A 139 10.28 -11.07 -10.64
C ALA A 139 10.23 -9.74 -9.89
N LEU A 140 11.35 -9.29 -9.34
CA LEU A 140 11.43 -7.98 -8.69
C LEU A 140 11.21 -6.84 -9.67
N LEU A 141 11.85 -6.87 -10.85
CA LEU A 141 11.63 -5.86 -11.90
C LEU A 141 10.16 -5.81 -12.33
N ALA A 142 9.53 -6.97 -12.54
CA ALA A 142 8.12 -7.05 -12.86
C ALA A 142 7.25 -6.50 -11.72
N ALA A 143 7.56 -6.84 -10.47
CA ALA A 143 6.85 -6.32 -9.31
C ALA A 143 6.98 -4.80 -9.17
N LEU A 144 8.16 -4.23 -9.43
CA LEU A 144 8.40 -2.78 -9.41
C LEU A 144 7.70 -2.03 -10.55
N ALA A 145 7.48 -2.71 -11.68
CA ALA A 145 6.87 -2.16 -12.88
C ALA A 145 5.33 -2.10 -12.82
N ILE A 146 4.69 -2.78 -11.85
CA ILE A 146 3.23 -2.79 -11.76
C ILE A 146 2.68 -1.38 -11.54
N ALA A 147 1.57 -1.08 -12.20
CA ALA A 147 0.94 0.23 -12.14
C ALA A 147 0.75 0.78 -10.71
N PRO A 148 0.31 -0.01 -9.70
CA PRO A 148 0.15 0.49 -8.34
C PRO A 148 1.38 1.16 -7.72
N ILE A 149 2.60 0.75 -8.07
CA ILE A 149 3.83 1.37 -7.51
C ILE A 149 4.10 2.70 -8.21
N GLY A 150 4.06 2.71 -9.54
CA GLY A 150 4.28 3.92 -10.33
C GLY A 150 3.28 5.02 -10.01
N THR A 151 1.99 4.69 -10.06
CA THR A 151 0.93 5.65 -9.75
C THR A 151 0.97 6.11 -8.30
N SER A 152 1.37 5.24 -7.35
CA SER A 152 1.56 5.66 -5.96
C SER A 152 2.69 6.69 -5.81
N LEU A 153 3.79 6.55 -6.55
CA LEU A 153 4.88 7.53 -6.54
C LEU A 153 4.45 8.85 -7.18
N ALA A 154 3.81 8.80 -8.35
CA ALA A 154 3.33 10.00 -9.05
C ALA A 154 2.24 10.75 -8.26
N ALA A 155 1.38 10.03 -7.53
CA ALA A 155 0.32 10.60 -6.72
C ALA A 155 0.74 11.01 -5.30
N GLY A 156 1.96 10.67 -4.86
CA GLY A 156 2.43 10.93 -3.49
C GLY A 156 1.73 10.08 -2.43
N GLN A 157 1.32 8.86 -2.79
CA GLN A 157 0.54 7.96 -1.93
C GLN A 157 1.41 7.28 -0.87
N VAL A 158 0.86 7.13 0.33
CA VAL A 158 1.52 6.38 1.43
C VAL A 158 1.49 4.86 1.27
N ASN A 159 0.83 4.33 0.24
CA ASN A 159 0.64 2.88 0.06
C ASN A 159 1.97 2.09 0.00
N ILE A 160 3.04 2.70 -0.51
CA ILE A 160 4.38 2.09 -0.53
C ILE A 160 4.92 1.90 0.90
N LEU A 161 4.70 2.87 1.79
CA LEU A 161 5.11 2.78 3.19
C LEU A 161 4.38 1.62 3.90
N LEU A 162 3.08 1.45 3.62
CA LEU A 162 2.27 0.33 4.12
C LEU A 162 2.79 -1.02 3.61
N MET A 163 3.06 -1.12 2.31
CA MET A 163 3.58 -2.33 1.71
C MET A 163 4.92 -2.72 2.36
N VAL A 164 5.81 -1.75 2.55
CA VAL A 164 7.13 -2.00 3.18
C VAL A 164 6.96 -2.43 4.63
N ALA A 165 6.06 -1.79 5.39
CA ALA A 165 5.71 -2.21 6.75
C ALA A 165 5.26 -3.67 6.79
N ALA A 166 4.40 -4.09 5.85
CA ALA A 166 3.95 -5.49 5.73
C ALA A 166 5.11 -6.45 5.41
N VAL A 167 5.94 -6.13 4.41
CA VAL A 167 7.11 -6.94 4.03
C VAL A 167 8.09 -7.06 5.20
N ALA A 168 8.37 -5.96 5.90
CA ALA A 168 9.23 -5.94 7.08
C ALA A 168 8.64 -6.80 8.21
N GLY A 169 7.33 -6.71 8.46
CA GLY A 169 6.63 -7.55 9.42
C GLY A 169 6.81 -9.05 9.13
N VAL A 170 6.59 -9.46 7.89
CA VAL A 170 6.80 -10.86 7.46
C VAL A 170 8.26 -11.28 7.60
N TRP A 171 9.19 -10.41 7.18
CA TRP A 171 10.63 -10.68 7.26
C TRP A 171 11.12 -10.86 8.71
N PHE A 172 10.73 -9.96 9.61
CA PHE A 172 11.08 -10.06 11.03
C PHE A 172 10.44 -11.28 11.69
N ALA A 173 9.19 -11.60 11.36
CA ALA A 173 8.52 -12.79 11.87
C ALA A 173 9.20 -14.08 11.40
N ALA A 174 9.59 -14.16 10.12
CA ALA A 174 10.36 -15.27 9.57
C ALA A 174 11.76 -15.38 10.20
N SER A 175 12.36 -14.25 10.57
CA SER A 175 13.67 -14.17 11.22
C SER A 175 13.64 -14.40 12.74
N GLY A 176 12.51 -14.85 13.31
CA GLY A 176 12.37 -15.11 14.74
C GLY A 176 12.35 -13.86 15.63
N LYS A 177 12.01 -12.68 15.09
CA LYS A 177 11.97 -11.40 15.79
C LYS A 177 10.53 -10.86 15.92
N PRO A 178 9.65 -11.52 16.70
CA PRO A 178 8.22 -11.19 16.74
C PRO A 178 7.93 -9.75 17.20
N GLY A 179 8.72 -9.19 18.13
CA GLY A 179 8.56 -7.80 18.58
C GLY A 179 8.74 -6.78 17.45
N ARG A 180 9.81 -6.94 16.64
CA ARG A 180 10.05 -6.07 15.48
C ARG A 180 9.01 -6.25 14.39
N ALA A 181 8.52 -7.48 14.22
CA ALA A 181 7.41 -7.75 13.31
C ALA A 181 6.17 -6.97 13.71
N GLY A 182 5.79 -7.03 15.00
CA GLY A 182 4.64 -6.30 15.52
C GLY A 182 4.73 -4.80 15.35
N ILE A 183 5.89 -4.21 15.66
CA ILE A 183 6.14 -2.77 15.47
C ILE A 183 5.99 -2.38 13.99
N ALA A 184 6.59 -3.13 13.07
CA ALA A 184 6.51 -2.83 11.64
C ALA A 184 5.05 -2.81 11.15
N ILE A 185 4.25 -3.80 11.53
CA ILE A 185 2.83 -3.85 11.16
C ILE A 185 2.02 -2.72 11.79
N ALA A 186 2.25 -2.44 13.08
CA ALA A 186 1.55 -1.37 13.79
C ALA A 186 1.82 0.01 13.17
N LEU A 187 3.05 0.28 12.72
CA LEU A 187 3.40 1.50 11.99
C LEU A 187 2.61 1.63 10.68
N GLY A 188 2.50 0.55 9.89
CA GLY A 188 1.71 0.56 8.66
C GLY A 188 0.21 0.75 8.93
N PHE A 189 -0.32 0.07 9.94
CA PHE A 189 -1.72 0.17 10.37
C PHE A 189 -2.10 1.59 10.79
N TRP A 190 -1.25 2.23 11.60
CA TRP A 190 -1.49 3.60 12.05
C TRP A 190 -1.14 4.66 11.01
N LEU A 191 -0.52 4.30 9.90
CA LEU A 191 -0.36 5.20 8.76
C LEU A 191 -1.61 5.21 7.90
N LYS A 192 -2.25 4.05 7.69
CA LYS A 192 -3.55 3.92 7.02
C LYS A 192 -4.18 2.60 7.49
N ILE A 193 -5.44 2.64 7.92
CA ILE A 193 -6.04 1.55 8.72
C ILE A 193 -6.44 0.30 7.90
N TYR A 194 -6.56 0.44 6.57
CA TYR A 194 -7.01 -0.62 5.65
C TYR A 194 -6.23 -1.96 5.71
N PRO A 195 -4.90 -2.01 6.00
CA PRO A 195 -4.22 -3.26 6.37
C PRO A 195 -4.61 -3.86 7.73
N GLY A 196 -5.74 -3.50 8.35
CA GLY A 196 -6.20 -4.05 9.64
C GLY A 196 -6.31 -5.58 9.71
N LEU A 197 -6.31 -6.28 8.58
CA LEU A 197 -6.27 -7.75 8.50
C LEU A 197 -4.85 -8.34 8.51
N VAL A 198 -3.79 -7.54 8.33
CA VAL A 198 -2.40 -8.01 8.34
C VAL A 198 -1.99 -8.70 9.66
N PRO A 199 -2.46 -8.28 10.85
CA PRO A 199 -2.23 -9.04 12.08
C PRO A 199 -2.81 -10.46 12.04
N ALA A 200 -3.87 -10.70 11.26
CA ALA A 200 -4.48 -12.03 11.10
C ALA A 200 -3.50 -13.02 10.45
N LEU A 201 -2.54 -12.56 9.66
CA LEU A 201 -1.47 -13.39 9.08
C LEU A 201 -0.58 -14.06 10.14
N PHE A 202 -0.58 -13.55 11.38
CA PHE A 202 0.19 -14.11 12.50
C PHE A 202 -0.64 -14.94 13.46
N LEU A 203 -1.95 -15.09 13.24
CA LEU A 203 -2.86 -15.97 14.01
C LEU A 203 -2.65 -17.44 13.66
N THR A 204 -1.38 -17.86 13.57
CA THR A 204 -1.00 -19.26 13.45
C THR A 204 -0.36 -19.68 14.78
N PRO A 205 -0.47 -20.96 15.19
CA PRO A 205 0.06 -21.43 16.48
C PRO A 205 1.54 -21.11 16.70
N ARG A 206 2.32 -20.96 15.62
CA ARG A 206 3.75 -20.69 15.65
C ARG A 206 4.12 -19.20 15.67
N LYS A 207 3.19 -18.28 15.36
CA LYS A 207 3.49 -16.86 15.18
C LYS A 207 2.65 -15.91 16.05
N TRP A 208 1.87 -16.43 17.00
CA TRP A 208 1.02 -15.63 17.89
C TRP A 208 1.76 -14.49 18.62
N ARG A 209 3.05 -14.67 18.94
CA ARG A 209 3.88 -13.63 19.56
C ARG A 209 4.01 -12.38 18.69
N ALA A 210 4.04 -12.53 17.37
CA ALA A 210 4.05 -11.40 16.45
C ALA A 210 2.67 -10.71 16.45
N ALA A 211 1.57 -11.47 16.49
CA ALA A 211 0.22 -10.91 16.63
C ALA A 211 0.07 -10.10 17.93
N ALA A 212 0.49 -10.67 19.06
CA ALA A 212 0.48 -9.97 20.36
C ALA A 212 1.36 -8.71 20.34
N ALA A 213 2.56 -8.78 19.76
CA ALA A 213 3.43 -7.63 19.60
C ALA A 213 2.78 -6.54 18.73
N THR A 214 2.05 -6.91 17.67
CA THR A 214 1.29 -5.94 16.86
C THR A 214 0.23 -5.24 17.70
N VAL A 215 -0.56 -5.97 18.47
CA VAL A 215 -1.60 -5.38 19.34
C VAL A 215 -0.98 -4.41 20.36
N ILE A 216 0.10 -4.83 21.03
CA ILE A 216 0.81 -4.00 22.02
C ILE A 216 1.40 -2.75 21.36
N ALA A 217 2.09 -2.90 20.22
CA ALA A 217 2.67 -1.78 19.50
C ALA A 217 1.61 -0.84 18.95
N SER A 218 0.47 -1.36 18.47
CA SER A 218 -0.65 -0.54 18.04
C SER A 218 -1.26 0.24 19.21
N ALA A 219 -1.45 -0.37 20.37
CA ALA A 219 -1.91 0.34 21.56
C ALA A 219 -0.91 1.41 22.00
N ALA A 220 0.39 1.11 22.00
CA ALA A 220 1.43 2.07 22.33
C ALA A 220 1.47 3.25 21.36
N LEU A 221 1.33 3.03 20.05
CA LEU A 221 1.28 4.09 19.05
C LEU A 221 -0.01 4.92 19.15
N ALA A 222 -1.14 4.28 19.49
CA ALA A 222 -2.39 4.99 19.75
C ALA A 222 -2.23 5.96 20.92
N LEU A 223 -1.64 5.49 22.03
CA LEU A 223 -1.37 6.30 23.21
C LEU A 223 -0.34 7.39 22.92
N LEU A 224 0.72 7.07 22.17
CA LEU A 224 1.73 8.06 21.78
C LEU A 224 1.11 9.17 20.91
N GLY A 225 0.14 8.83 20.06
CA GLY A 225 -0.55 9.80 19.24
C GLY A 225 -1.36 10.83 20.04
N LEU A 226 -1.69 10.55 21.30
CA LEU A 226 -2.32 11.53 22.20
C LEU A 226 -1.41 12.73 22.50
N LEU A 227 -0.10 12.64 22.22
CA LEU A 227 0.83 13.76 22.36
C LEU A 227 0.59 14.87 21.32
N TRP A 228 -0.02 14.56 20.17
CA TRP A 228 -0.27 15.52 19.09
C TRP A 228 -1.71 15.56 18.61
N ALA A 229 -2.53 14.57 18.96
CA ALA A 229 -3.92 14.49 18.59
C ALA A 229 -4.81 14.36 19.83
N ALA A 230 -5.74 15.30 20.01
CA ALA A 230 -6.68 15.26 21.13
C ALA A 230 -7.55 13.99 21.09
N PRO A 231 -8.02 13.45 22.23
CA PRO A 231 -8.90 12.28 22.27
C PRO A 231 -10.16 12.44 21.39
N GLY A 232 -10.67 13.66 21.26
CA GLY A 232 -11.81 13.98 20.38
C GLY A 232 -11.56 13.60 18.92
N LEU A 233 -10.32 13.72 18.42
CA LEU A 233 -9.97 13.33 17.04
C LEU A 233 -10.01 11.82 16.84
N TYR A 234 -9.73 11.03 17.88
CA TYR A 234 -9.90 9.58 17.80
C TYR A 234 -11.38 9.21 17.74
N LEU A 235 -12.22 9.86 18.53
CA LEU A 235 -13.66 9.65 18.48
C LEU A 235 -14.23 10.05 17.11
N GLN A 236 -13.89 11.24 16.62
CA GLN A 236 -14.30 11.71 15.29
C GLN A 236 -13.82 10.74 14.20
N TYR A 237 -12.55 10.30 14.23
CA TYR A 237 -12.03 9.36 13.25
C TYR A 237 -12.77 8.01 13.27
N PHE A 238 -12.93 7.38 14.43
CA PHE A 238 -13.49 6.03 14.52
C PHE A 238 -15.02 5.98 14.45
N LEU A 239 -15.73 6.99 14.94
CA LEU A 239 -17.18 7.00 15.04
C LEU A 239 -17.86 7.73 13.88
N GLU A 240 -17.20 8.69 13.26
CA GLU A 240 -17.79 9.51 12.19
C GLU A 240 -17.10 9.25 10.86
N LEU A 241 -15.78 9.46 10.81
CA LEU A 241 -15.03 9.51 9.56
C LEU A 241 -14.80 8.13 8.93
N LEU A 242 -14.36 7.15 9.72
CA LEU A 242 -14.07 5.80 9.23
C LEU A 242 -15.33 5.08 8.73
N PRO A 243 -16.49 5.11 9.44
CA PRO A 243 -17.73 4.56 8.91
C PRO A 243 -18.18 5.25 7.63
N HIS A 244 -18.09 6.59 7.55
CA HIS A 244 -18.37 7.32 6.32
C HIS A 244 -17.43 6.91 5.18
N ALA A 245 -16.11 6.92 5.40
CA ALA A 245 -15.13 6.57 4.37
C ALA A 245 -15.28 5.12 3.86
N GLN A 246 -15.82 4.20 4.66
CA GLN A 246 -16.12 2.84 4.23
C GLN A 246 -17.39 2.72 3.37
N GLY A 247 -18.28 3.72 3.42
CA GLY A 247 -19.50 3.81 2.64
C GLY A 247 -19.31 4.35 1.22
N TYR A 248 -18.21 5.06 0.96
CA TYR A 248 -17.97 5.78 -0.30
C TYR A 248 -16.60 5.43 -0.87
N THR A 249 -16.52 5.21 -2.19
CA THR A 249 -15.21 5.02 -2.86
C THR A 249 -15.14 5.73 -4.22
N MET A 250 -16.29 5.89 -4.87
CA MET A 250 -16.60 6.78 -5.99
C MET A 250 -18.11 7.04 -5.91
N PRO A 251 -18.66 8.07 -6.59
CA PRO A 251 -20.11 8.20 -6.71
C PRO A 251 -20.71 6.88 -7.24
N GLY A 252 -21.39 6.11 -6.38
CA GLY A 252 -22.20 4.94 -6.76
C GLY A 252 -21.62 3.52 -6.61
N VAL A 253 -20.50 3.31 -5.90
CA VAL A 253 -20.01 1.92 -5.65
C VAL A 253 -19.75 1.67 -4.16
N ALA A 254 -20.60 0.83 -3.56
CA ALA A 254 -20.41 0.32 -2.21
C ALA A 254 -19.34 -0.78 -2.16
N GLN A 255 -18.33 -0.64 -1.30
CA GLN A 255 -17.19 -1.57 -1.17
C GLN A 255 -17.12 -2.25 0.21
N SER A 256 -18.15 -2.09 1.04
CA SER A 256 -18.26 -2.72 2.35
C SER A 256 -19.69 -3.21 2.59
N LEU A 257 -19.88 -4.18 3.49
CA LEU A 257 -21.22 -4.61 3.90
C LEU A 257 -22.04 -3.45 4.45
N ALA A 258 -21.39 -2.54 5.18
CA ALA A 258 -22.00 -1.30 5.65
C ALA A 258 -22.41 -0.39 4.49
N GLY A 259 -21.51 -0.16 3.52
CA GLY A 259 -21.80 0.62 2.32
C GLY A 259 -22.93 0.02 1.47
N ILE A 260 -23.00 -1.31 1.37
CA ILE A 260 -24.08 -2.02 0.66
C ILE A 260 -25.39 -1.83 1.42
N ALA A 261 -25.39 -1.99 2.75
CA ALA A 261 -26.57 -1.79 3.58
C ALA A 261 -27.11 -0.36 3.46
N THR A 262 -26.24 0.66 3.53
CA THR A 262 -26.65 2.06 3.34
C THR A 262 -27.17 2.32 1.93
N HIS A 263 -26.60 1.69 0.90
CA HIS A 263 -27.09 1.81 -0.48
C HIS A 263 -28.46 1.13 -0.68
N MET A 264 -28.70 0.02 0.01
CA MET A 264 -29.98 -0.71 0.01
C MET A 264 -31.06 0.08 0.76
N GLU A 265 -30.71 0.69 1.89
CA GLU A 265 -31.60 1.57 2.66
C GLU A 265 -31.95 2.85 1.90
N ALA A 266 -31.01 3.40 1.12
CA ALA A 266 -31.24 4.55 0.25
C ALA A 266 -32.00 4.21 -1.06
N GLY A 267 -32.48 2.98 -1.24
CA GLY A 267 -33.29 2.59 -2.39
C GLY A 267 -32.55 2.53 -3.73
N GLY A 268 -31.23 2.36 -3.71
CA GLY A 268 -30.41 2.28 -4.93
C GLY A 268 -30.11 3.62 -5.62
N GLY A 269 -30.59 4.74 -5.06
CA GLY A 269 -30.12 6.07 -5.46
C GLY A 269 -28.70 6.30 -4.98
N GLN A 270 -27.93 7.10 -5.73
CA GLN A 270 -26.71 7.68 -5.15
C GLN A 270 -27.13 8.64 -4.03
N PRO A 271 -26.43 8.62 -2.88
CA PRO A 271 -26.62 9.64 -1.84
C PRO A 271 -26.34 11.04 -2.38
#